data_AF-A0A7I8ELG9-F1
#
_entry.id   AF-A0A7I8ELG9-F1
#
_cell.length_a   1.000
_cell.length_b   1.000
_cell.length_c   1.000
_cell.angle_alpha   90.00
_cell.angle_beta   90.00
_cell.angle_gamma   90.00
#
_symmetry.space_group_name_H-M   'P 1'
#
loop_
_entity.id
_entity.type
_entity.pdbx_description
1 polymer ?
#
loop_
_entity_poly.entity_id
_entity_poly.type
_entity_poly.pdbx_seq_one_letter_code
_entity_poly.pdbx_strand_id
1 'polypeptide(L)'
;MKRFDDMLPEELEEQHNELITMLMQASQQALMRNENGEKQAIQRVGEKLAMLEGSASQEGRSGQFKEQQTLSRRPSIFQRRLSSRKQYINTLAALLIVGLLIGASIALFNSRSASMAINPVAAPTTVSTTVNGLEMSMSVTSGPYFLSELVFANMSLTNHTHTAFLLQGLPFTTPCEPALRLHQTAGESPHYTLPLASFFYNCLKETPNELKPGQTITIQQYEPLTSTGHVTLSAQATFLKPGGGIMTSPLDGHWPSLQIQVASKIPSDRLLSLHLNGSQLLINAPSAVHPVYQFSEMCDGLSVASGTPSWMSISTHMLNLSDNTAGCPEKHAHWQYVVSAAGYAIIEQKYPVQ
;
A
#
# COMPACT_ATOMS: atom_id res chain seq x y z
N MET A 1 6.18 5.59 45.87
CA MET A 1 5.16 5.80 44.83
C MET A 1 3.86 5.18 45.32
N LYS A 2 2.74 5.91 45.26
CA LYS A 2 1.42 5.33 45.58
C LYS A 2 1.06 4.31 44.51
N ARG A 3 0.55 3.15 44.93
CA ARG A 3 0.08 2.07 44.05
C ARG A 3 -1.14 2.60 43.27
N PHE A 4 -1.20 2.33 41.98
CA PHE A 4 -2.33 2.77 41.14
C PHE A 4 -3.59 2.02 41.56
N ASP A 5 -4.67 2.73 41.86
CA ASP A 5 -5.98 2.18 42.29
C ASP A 5 -6.81 1.60 41.13
N ASP A 6 -6.21 1.46 39.95
CA ASP A 6 -6.88 1.12 38.68
C ASP A 6 -6.43 -0.26 38.16
N MET A 7 -6.07 -1.18 39.04
CA MET A 7 -5.73 -2.56 38.65
C MET A 7 -6.99 -3.40 38.45
N LEU A 8 -7.04 -4.12 37.34
CA LEU A 8 -8.09 -5.09 37.04
C LEU A 8 -7.94 -6.31 37.98
N PRO A 9 -9.04 -6.96 38.40
CA PRO A 9 -9.00 -8.14 39.28
C PRO A 9 -8.08 -9.26 38.78
N GLU A 10 -7.94 -9.40 37.46
CA GLU A 10 -7.09 -10.38 36.79
C GLU A 10 -5.59 -10.08 36.93
N GLU A 11 -5.21 -8.82 37.18
CA GLU A 11 -3.81 -8.39 37.37
C GLU A 11 -3.30 -8.66 38.81
N LEU A 12 -4.18 -9.10 39.71
CA LEU A 12 -3.83 -9.49 41.09
C LEU A 12 -3.32 -10.93 41.22
N GLU A 13 -3.39 -11.73 40.15
CA GLU A 13 -2.87 -13.09 40.14
C GLU A 13 -1.34 -13.12 40.27
N GLU A 14 -0.79 -14.03 41.08
CA GLU A 14 0.66 -14.13 41.35
C GLU A 14 1.50 -14.26 40.07
N GLN A 15 0.97 -14.93 39.03
CA GLN A 15 1.65 -15.09 37.74
C GLN A 15 1.85 -13.75 37.01
N HIS A 16 0.90 -12.82 37.13
CA HIS A 16 1.00 -11.50 36.49
C HIS A 16 2.02 -10.60 37.21
N ASN A 17 2.15 -10.74 38.54
CA ASN A 17 3.16 -10.01 39.30
C ASN A 17 4.59 -10.40 38.91
N GLU A 18 4.85 -11.68 38.61
CA GLU A 18 6.16 -12.14 38.13
C GLU A 18 6.49 -11.55 36.76
N LEU A 19 5.51 -11.53 35.85
CA LEU A 19 5.66 -10.94 34.51
C LEU A 19 5.92 -9.44 34.55
N ILE A 20 5.17 -8.69 35.37
CA ILE A 20 5.35 -7.25 35.56
C ILE A 20 6.74 -6.96 36.14
N THR A 21 7.21 -7.79 37.09
CA THR A 21 8.54 -7.64 37.68
C THR A 21 9.64 -7.88 36.64
N MET A 22 9.50 -8.91 35.79
CA MET A 22 10.43 -9.17 34.70
C MET A 22 10.47 -8.04 33.66
N LEU A 23 9.30 -7.49 33.29
CA LEU A 23 9.20 -6.35 32.37
C LEU A 23 9.84 -5.08 32.95
N MET A 24 9.59 -4.77 34.22
CA MET A 24 10.24 -3.66 34.90
C MET A 24 11.75 -3.84 34.95
N GLN A 25 12.24 -5.04 35.26
CA GLN A 25 13.67 -5.33 35.34
C GLN A 25 14.36 -5.22 33.96
N ALA A 26 13.71 -5.70 32.90
CA ALA A 26 14.20 -5.56 31.53
C ALA A 26 14.24 -4.08 31.08
N SER A 27 13.21 -3.29 31.42
CA SER A 27 13.17 -1.86 31.11
C SER A 27 14.27 -1.07 31.85
N GLN A 28 14.53 -1.41 33.12
CA GLN A 28 15.61 -0.78 33.89
C GLN A 28 16.99 -1.19 33.38
N GLN A 29 17.17 -2.44 32.92
CA GLN A 29 18.42 -2.86 32.26
C GLN A 29 18.63 -2.16 30.92
N ALA A 30 17.57 -1.89 30.16
CA ALA A 30 17.65 -1.11 28.92
C ALA A 30 18.04 0.35 29.20
N LEU A 31 17.52 0.95 30.27
CA LEU A 31 17.86 2.32 30.69
C LEU A 31 19.25 2.43 31.33
N MET A 32 19.76 1.35 31.94
CA MET A 32 21.12 1.26 32.48
C MET A 32 22.18 0.96 31.40
N ARG A 33 21.77 0.85 30.11
CA ARG A 33 22.69 0.73 28.98
C ARG A 33 23.38 2.07 28.76
N ASN A 34 24.43 2.27 29.54
CA ASN A 34 25.36 3.39 29.62
C ASN A 34 25.57 4.08 28.25
N GLU A 35 25.51 5.43 28.19
CA GLU A 35 25.71 6.24 26.97
C GLU A 35 27.00 5.88 26.21
N ASN A 36 28.01 5.34 26.91
CA ASN A 36 29.24 4.85 26.30
C ASN A 36 29.04 3.59 25.42
N GLY A 37 28.05 2.75 25.72
CA GLY A 37 27.71 1.56 24.94
C GLY A 37 27.05 1.89 23.61
N GLU A 38 26.21 2.93 23.58
CA GLU A 38 25.61 3.44 22.36
C GLU A 38 26.66 4.09 21.46
N LYS A 39 27.56 4.90 22.03
CA LYS A 39 28.71 5.46 21.29
C LYS A 39 29.62 4.38 20.71
N GLN A 40 29.91 3.31 21.45
CA GLN A 40 30.70 2.18 20.93
C GLN A 40 29.98 1.40 19.81
N ALA A 41 28.66 1.25 19.90
CA ALA A 41 27.88 0.59 18.86
C ALA A 41 27.87 1.40 17.56
N ILE A 42 27.65 2.72 17.66
CA ILE A 42 27.69 3.64 16.52
C ILE A 42 29.09 3.67 15.89
N GLN A 43 30.16 3.68 16.69
CA GLN A 43 31.53 3.67 16.19
C GLN A 43 31.87 2.37 15.43
N ARG A 44 31.46 1.20 15.93
CA ARG A 44 31.67 -0.08 15.23
C ARG A 44 30.91 -0.18 13.91
N VAL A 45 29.71 0.42 13.84
CA VAL A 45 28.93 0.45 12.60
C VAL A 45 29.58 1.40 11.59
N GLY A 46 30.08 2.56 12.04
CA GLY A 46 30.83 3.50 11.20
C GLY A 46 32.11 2.89 10.60
N GLU A 47 32.89 2.14 11.40
CA GLU A 47 34.10 1.46 10.92
C GLU A 47 33.79 0.38 9.87
N LYS A 48 32.68 -0.36 10.03
CA LYS A 48 32.25 -1.37 9.04
C LYS A 48 31.79 -0.74 7.72
N LEU A 49 31.11 0.41 7.77
CA LEU A 49 30.69 1.17 6.59
C LEU A 49 31.90 1.72 5.81
N ALA A 50 32.89 2.26 6.50
CA ALA A 50 34.11 2.77 5.86
C ALA A 50 34.93 1.68 5.16
N MET A 51 34.94 0.44 5.69
CA MET A 51 35.61 -0.70 5.03
C MET A 51 34.89 -1.15 3.74
N LEU A 52 33.57 -0.99 3.66
CA LEU A 52 32.80 -1.36 2.47
C LEU A 52 32.97 -0.33 1.35
N GLU A 53 33.09 0.96 1.68
CA GLU A 53 33.32 2.03 0.69
C GLU A 53 34.70 1.95 0.02
N GLY A 54 35.73 1.47 0.73
CA GLY A 54 37.07 1.26 0.16
C GLY A 54 37.17 0.10 -0.84
N SER A 55 36.16 -0.77 -0.89
CA SER A 55 36.17 -1.99 -1.71
C SER A 55 35.46 -1.82 -3.07
N ALA A 56 34.80 -0.69 -3.32
CA ALA A 56 33.92 -0.49 -4.48
C ALA A 56 34.60 0.13 -5.72
N SER A 57 35.92 0.37 -5.71
CA SER A 57 36.64 1.05 -6.82
C SER A 57 37.42 0.13 -7.76
N GLN A 58 37.25 -1.19 -7.71
CA GLN A 58 38.06 -2.08 -8.53
C GLN A 58 37.28 -3.26 -9.11
N GLU A 59 36.28 -2.98 -9.95
CA GLU A 59 35.74 -4.00 -10.86
C GLU A 59 35.32 -3.42 -12.23
N GLY A 60 35.98 -3.90 -13.28
CA GLY A 60 35.25 -4.27 -14.50
C GLY A 60 35.20 -3.32 -15.69
N ARG A 61 36.36 -2.97 -16.26
CA ARG A 61 36.50 -2.63 -17.69
C ARG A 61 36.26 -3.90 -18.54
N SER A 62 35.27 -3.89 -19.44
CA SER A 62 35.37 -4.33 -20.86
C SER A 62 34.02 -4.75 -21.44
N GLY A 63 33.55 -3.98 -22.42
CA GLY A 63 32.40 -4.31 -23.26
C GLY A 63 32.40 -3.42 -24.51
N GLN A 64 33.30 -3.72 -25.44
CA GLN A 64 33.40 -3.07 -26.76
C GLN A 64 32.15 -3.38 -27.60
N PHE A 65 31.32 -2.37 -27.86
CA PHE A 65 30.30 -2.46 -28.91
C PHE A 65 30.92 -2.08 -30.25
N LYS A 66 30.95 -3.05 -31.16
CA LYS A 66 31.38 -2.92 -32.55
C LYS A 66 30.28 -2.27 -33.37
N GLU A 67 30.55 -1.06 -33.84
CA GLU A 67 29.79 -0.34 -34.84
C GLU A 67 29.97 -0.97 -36.22
N GLN A 68 28.92 -1.58 -36.78
CA GLN A 68 28.91 -2.07 -38.16
C GLN A 68 28.28 -0.99 -39.05
N GLN A 69 29.16 -0.21 -39.68
CA GLN A 69 28.82 0.65 -40.81
C GLN A 69 28.81 -0.18 -42.10
N THR A 70 27.66 -0.27 -42.76
CA THR A 70 27.54 -0.77 -44.13
C THR A 70 27.64 0.38 -45.13
N LEU A 71 28.70 0.28 -45.93
CA LEU A 71 29.01 1.06 -47.13
C LEU A 71 27.87 1.02 -48.16
N SER A 72 27.48 2.19 -48.67
CA SER A 72 26.88 2.33 -50.00
C SER A 72 27.52 3.49 -50.76
N ARG A 73 27.92 3.20 -52.00
CA ARG A 73 28.93 3.90 -52.81
C ARG A 73 28.30 4.44 -54.09
N ARG A 74 28.32 5.78 -54.26
CA ARG A 74 28.43 6.62 -55.49
C ARG A 74 27.34 6.49 -56.60
N PRO A 75 27.19 7.47 -57.55
CA PRO A 75 28.16 8.49 -57.98
C PRO A 75 27.68 9.96 -58.07
N SER A 76 28.69 10.79 -58.30
CA SER A 76 28.76 12.24 -58.51
C SER A 76 28.02 12.79 -59.73
N ILE A 77 27.66 14.08 -59.71
CA ILE A 77 27.83 15.02 -60.84
C ILE A 77 27.65 16.50 -60.39
N PHE A 78 28.67 17.29 -60.72
CA PHE A 78 28.71 18.72 -61.06
C PHE A 78 28.66 19.87 -60.05
N GLN A 79 29.73 20.66 -60.16
CA GLN A 79 30.03 21.97 -59.60
C GLN A 79 28.97 23.03 -59.92
N ARG A 80 28.75 23.96 -58.98
CA ARG A 80 28.73 25.38 -59.32
C ARG A 80 29.22 26.22 -58.15
N ARG A 81 30.43 26.76 -58.33
CA ARG A 81 30.97 27.88 -57.55
C ARG A 81 30.02 29.07 -57.73
N LEU A 82 29.50 29.63 -56.64
CA LEU A 82 29.25 31.07 -56.47
C LEU A 82 28.71 31.37 -55.06
N SER A 83 29.30 32.39 -54.43
CA SER A 83 28.84 33.13 -53.24
C SER A 83 29.32 32.68 -51.84
N SER A 84 30.58 32.99 -51.52
CA SER A 84 31.19 32.92 -50.17
C SER A 84 30.68 33.98 -49.18
N ARG A 85 29.41 34.39 -49.29
CA ARG A 85 28.75 35.27 -48.29
C ARG A 85 27.46 34.69 -47.71
N LYS A 86 26.97 33.54 -48.22
CA LYS A 86 25.77 32.85 -47.69
C LYS A 86 26.07 31.78 -46.64
N GLN A 87 27.33 31.35 -46.48
CA GLN A 87 27.69 30.32 -45.49
C GLN A 87 27.52 30.79 -44.04
N TYR A 88 27.74 32.07 -43.75
CA TYR A 88 27.54 32.63 -42.41
C TYR A 88 26.05 32.71 -41.99
N ILE A 89 25.14 32.80 -42.96
CA ILE A 89 23.70 32.86 -42.68
C ILE A 89 23.18 31.45 -42.34
N ASN A 90 23.69 30.41 -43.03
CA ASN A 90 23.30 29.02 -42.75
C ASN A 90 23.84 28.50 -41.41
N THR A 91 25.03 28.92 -40.99
CA THR A 91 25.56 28.54 -39.67
C THR A 91 24.80 29.21 -38.53
N LEU A 92 24.36 30.45 -38.71
CA LEU A 92 23.52 31.16 -37.73
C LEU A 92 22.13 30.52 -37.61
N ALA A 93 21.52 30.14 -38.73
CA ALA A 93 20.22 29.47 -38.75
C ALA A 93 20.27 28.09 -38.07
N ALA A 94 21.35 27.32 -38.29
CA ALA A 94 21.54 26.02 -37.64
C ALA A 94 21.68 26.16 -36.10
N LEU A 95 22.45 27.15 -35.63
CA LEU A 95 22.59 27.41 -34.19
C LEU A 95 21.28 27.86 -33.55
N LEU A 96 20.46 28.64 -34.25
CA LEU A 96 19.13 29.03 -33.78
C LEU A 96 18.18 27.84 -33.65
N ILE A 97 18.18 26.93 -34.61
CA ILE A 97 17.32 25.73 -34.57
C ILE A 97 17.74 24.80 -33.42
N VAL A 98 19.04 24.58 -33.23
CA VAL A 98 19.54 23.75 -32.13
C VAL A 98 19.26 24.42 -30.77
N GLY A 99 19.45 25.73 -30.65
CA GLY A 99 19.11 26.50 -29.45
C GLY A 99 17.61 26.47 -29.14
N LEU A 100 16.76 26.53 -30.15
CA LEU A 100 15.30 26.47 -29.99
C LEU A 100 14.82 25.06 -29.64
N LEU A 101 15.44 24.01 -30.19
CA LEU A 101 15.18 22.63 -29.79
C LEU A 101 15.60 22.36 -28.35
N ILE A 102 16.79 22.82 -27.93
CA ILE A 102 17.25 22.68 -26.55
C ILE A 102 16.38 23.52 -25.61
N GLY A 103 16.06 24.75 -25.97
CA GLY A 103 15.19 25.63 -25.19
C GLY A 103 13.77 25.10 -25.05
N ALA A 104 13.18 24.57 -26.12
CA ALA A 104 11.86 23.92 -26.09
C ALA A 104 11.88 22.63 -25.26
N SER A 105 12.96 21.86 -25.33
CA SER A 105 13.15 20.67 -24.49
C SER A 105 13.19 21.07 -23.01
N ILE A 106 14.03 22.04 -22.65
CA ILE A 106 14.14 22.53 -21.26
C ILE A 106 12.82 23.14 -20.78
N ALA A 107 12.09 23.89 -21.62
CA ALA A 107 10.79 24.45 -21.26
C ALA A 107 9.72 23.37 -21.04
N LEU A 108 9.73 22.29 -21.83
CA LEU A 108 8.86 21.13 -21.66
C LEU A 108 9.20 20.31 -20.40
N PHE A 109 10.47 20.29 -19.99
CA PHE A 109 10.89 19.62 -18.75
C PHE A 109 10.70 20.50 -17.50
N ASN A 110 10.92 21.81 -17.58
CA ASN A 110 10.74 22.74 -16.44
C ASN A 110 9.28 23.09 -16.15
N SER A 111 8.39 23.05 -17.15
CA SER A 111 6.95 23.26 -16.91
C SER A 111 6.26 22.10 -16.18
N ARG A 112 6.96 20.97 -15.95
CA ARG A 112 6.46 19.85 -15.15
C ARG A 112 6.88 19.88 -13.68
N SER A 113 7.71 20.84 -13.27
CA SER A 113 8.04 21.07 -11.87
C SER A 113 7.13 22.12 -11.27
N ALA A 114 5.82 21.98 -11.44
CA ALA A 114 4.92 22.45 -10.40
C ALA A 114 5.23 21.54 -9.21
N SER A 115 6.19 21.98 -8.38
CA SER A 115 6.32 21.52 -7.01
C SER A 115 4.93 21.65 -6.42
N MET A 116 4.18 20.55 -6.43
CA MET A 116 3.07 20.41 -5.53
C MET A 116 3.72 20.54 -4.17
N ALA A 117 3.62 21.74 -3.61
CA ALA A 117 3.78 21.93 -2.19
C ALA A 117 3.07 20.73 -1.56
N ILE A 118 3.80 20.00 -0.73
CA ILE A 118 3.27 18.92 0.10
C ILE A 118 2.22 19.61 0.96
N ASN A 119 1.01 19.73 0.44
CA ASN A 119 -0.10 20.27 1.17
C ASN A 119 -0.27 19.33 2.36
N PRO A 120 -0.48 19.88 3.58
CA PRO A 120 -0.71 19.06 4.75
C PRO A 120 -1.78 18.02 4.41
N VAL A 121 -1.47 16.74 4.69
CA VAL A 121 -2.39 15.62 4.48
C VAL A 121 -3.75 16.06 5.02
N ALA A 122 -4.72 16.23 4.12
CA ALA A 122 -6.02 16.74 4.50
C ALA A 122 -6.63 15.81 5.55
N ALA A 123 -7.29 16.37 6.57
CA ALA A 123 -7.97 15.58 7.58
C ALA A 123 -8.92 14.58 6.90
N PRO A 124 -9.07 13.35 7.42
CA PRO A 124 -9.97 12.35 6.86
C PRO A 124 -11.38 12.92 6.61
N THR A 125 -12.00 12.50 5.52
CA THR A 125 -13.37 12.92 5.21
C THR A 125 -14.34 11.98 5.88
N THR A 126 -15.14 12.50 6.82
CA THR A 126 -16.14 11.72 7.56
C THR A 126 -17.55 12.03 7.06
N VAL A 127 -18.33 10.99 6.82
CA VAL A 127 -19.76 11.04 6.53
C VAL A 127 -20.51 10.15 7.51
N SER A 128 -21.69 10.59 7.94
CA SER A 128 -22.53 9.81 8.86
C SER A 128 -24.00 9.93 8.49
N THR A 129 -24.77 8.95 8.95
CA THR A 129 -26.21 8.87 8.79
C THR A 129 -26.81 8.34 10.08
N THR A 130 -28.02 8.79 10.41
CA THR A 130 -28.77 8.27 11.56
C THR A 130 -30.21 8.08 11.17
N VAL A 131 -30.68 6.83 11.22
CA VAL A 131 -32.05 6.45 10.84
C VAL A 131 -32.56 5.38 11.78
N ASN A 132 -33.78 5.54 12.29
CA ASN A 132 -34.44 4.58 13.19
C ASN A 132 -33.60 4.19 14.43
N GLY A 133 -32.76 5.10 14.93
CA GLY A 133 -31.87 4.85 16.06
C GLY A 133 -30.63 4.01 15.72
N LEU A 134 -30.36 3.70 14.46
CA LEU A 134 -29.05 3.22 14.02
C LEU A 134 -28.25 4.39 13.46
N GLU A 135 -27.02 4.53 13.92
CA GLU A 135 -26.06 5.51 13.42
C GLU A 135 -24.90 4.78 12.74
N MET A 136 -24.67 5.07 11.47
CA MET A 136 -23.54 4.55 10.71
C MET A 136 -22.63 5.72 10.33
N SER A 137 -21.34 5.59 10.56
CA SER A 137 -20.33 6.55 10.14
C SER A 137 -19.24 5.88 9.32
N MET A 138 -18.64 6.65 8.42
CA MET A 138 -17.51 6.24 7.59
C MET A 138 -16.54 7.42 7.49
N SER A 139 -15.29 7.17 7.80
CA SER A 139 -14.19 8.12 7.63
C SER A 139 -13.16 7.54 6.69
N VAL A 140 -12.84 8.26 5.62
CA VAL A 140 -11.93 7.80 4.56
C VAL A 140 -10.68 8.69 4.52
N THR A 141 -9.51 8.10 4.25
CA THR A 141 -8.28 8.87 3.99
C THR A 141 -8.49 9.86 2.86
N SER A 142 -8.06 11.10 3.05
CA SER A 142 -8.34 12.18 2.10
C SER A 142 -7.44 12.13 0.86
N GLY A 143 -8.04 12.47 -0.28
CA GLY A 143 -7.41 12.50 -1.59
C GLY A 143 -6.49 13.72 -1.83
N PRO A 144 -5.89 13.84 -3.02
CA PRO A 144 -6.41 13.37 -4.31
C PRO A 144 -6.33 11.85 -4.52
N TYR A 145 -7.35 11.28 -5.18
CA TYR A 145 -7.45 9.85 -5.41
C TYR A 145 -7.00 9.43 -6.81
N PHE A 146 -6.48 8.21 -6.95
CA PHE A 146 -6.05 7.65 -8.24
C PHE A 146 -6.34 6.15 -8.38
N LEU A 147 -6.36 5.67 -9.62
CA LEU A 147 -6.60 4.26 -9.94
C LEU A 147 -5.52 3.38 -9.30
N SER A 148 -5.92 2.22 -8.76
CA SER A 148 -5.06 1.29 -8.00
C SER A 148 -4.52 1.84 -6.69
N GLU A 149 -5.03 2.95 -6.18
CA GLU A 149 -4.74 3.41 -4.83
C GLU A 149 -5.41 2.51 -3.80
N LEU A 150 -4.72 2.21 -2.69
CA LEU A 150 -5.35 1.61 -1.54
C LEU A 150 -5.92 2.68 -0.61
N VAL A 151 -7.23 2.66 -0.39
CA VAL A 151 -7.92 3.63 0.47
C VAL A 151 -8.17 3.01 1.84
N PHE A 152 -7.91 3.75 2.91
CA PHE A 152 -8.24 3.32 4.26
C PHE A 152 -9.57 3.94 4.70
N ALA A 153 -10.49 3.08 5.15
CA ALA A 153 -11.77 3.46 5.69
C ALA A 153 -11.91 2.97 7.14
N ASN A 154 -12.30 3.87 8.03
CA ASN A 154 -12.75 3.55 9.38
C ASN A 154 -14.27 3.70 9.43
N MET A 155 -14.97 2.60 9.71
CA MET A 155 -16.43 2.54 9.71
C MET A 155 -16.92 2.21 11.12
N SER A 156 -18.00 2.84 11.54
CA SER A 156 -18.67 2.49 12.79
C SER A 156 -20.18 2.36 12.62
N LEU A 157 -20.77 1.40 13.33
CA LEU A 157 -22.22 1.22 13.43
C LEU A 157 -22.62 1.19 14.91
N THR A 158 -23.41 2.16 15.32
CA THR A 158 -23.92 2.31 16.69
C THR A 158 -25.41 2.06 16.74
N ASN A 159 -25.85 1.25 17.70
CA ASN A 159 -27.26 0.97 17.95
C ASN A 159 -27.77 1.78 19.14
N HIS A 160 -28.52 2.84 18.88
CA HIS A 160 -29.18 3.68 19.89
C HIS A 160 -30.59 3.19 20.25
N THR A 161 -31.03 2.05 19.72
CA THR A 161 -32.35 1.48 20.01
C THR A 161 -32.32 0.59 21.26
N HIS A 162 -33.50 0.07 21.66
CA HIS A 162 -33.63 -0.94 22.71
C HIS A 162 -33.69 -2.39 22.15
N THR A 163 -33.52 -2.57 20.85
CA THR A 163 -33.59 -3.89 20.18
C THR A 163 -32.20 -4.27 19.67
N ALA A 164 -31.81 -5.54 19.85
CA ALA A 164 -30.57 -6.05 19.29
C ALA A 164 -30.74 -6.42 17.81
N PHE A 165 -29.68 -6.24 17.03
CA PHE A 165 -29.66 -6.61 15.61
C PHE A 165 -28.64 -7.70 15.36
N LEU A 166 -28.98 -8.68 14.52
CA LEU A 166 -28.01 -9.67 14.04
C LEU A 166 -27.37 -9.13 12.76
N LEU A 167 -26.06 -9.16 12.70
CA LEU A 167 -25.25 -8.79 11.55
C LEU A 167 -24.57 -10.04 10.98
N GLN A 168 -24.49 -10.11 9.66
CA GLN A 168 -23.59 -11.05 8.99
C GLN A 168 -22.17 -10.53 9.11
N GLY A 169 -21.24 -11.41 9.45
CA GLY A 169 -19.84 -11.06 9.56
C GLY A 169 -19.38 -10.85 11.00
N LEU A 170 -18.07 -10.83 11.20
CA LEU A 170 -17.44 -10.62 12.51
C LEU A 170 -17.28 -9.12 12.85
N PRO A 171 -17.31 -8.73 14.14
CA PRO A 171 -17.25 -7.33 14.57
C PRO A 171 -15.84 -6.71 14.49
N PHE A 172 -14.94 -7.34 13.76
CA PHE A 172 -13.56 -6.92 13.55
C PHE A 172 -13.16 -7.21 12.10
N THR A 173 -12.06 -6.62 11.66
CA THR A 173 -11.53 -6.84 10.31
C THR A 173 -11.12 -8.29 10.16
N THR A 174 -11.85 -9.04 9.34
CA THR A 174 -11.51 -10.42 9.01
C THR A 174 -11.24 -10.58 7.53
N PRO A 175 -10.49 -11.64 7.16
CA PRO A 175 -10.27 -11.97 5.78
C PRO A 175 -11.55 -12.44 5.06
N CYS A 176 -12.52 -12.93 5.82
CA CYS A 176 -13.64 -13.68 5.29
C CYS A 176 -14.86 -12.81 5.09
N GLU A 177 -15.46 -12.28 6.16
CA GLU A 177 -16.59 -11.37 6.07
C GLU A 177 -16.61 -10.40 7.27
N PRO A 178 -16.08 -9.16 7.16
CA PRO A 178 -16.30 -8.18 8.22
C PRO A 178 -17.79 -7.78 8.27
N ALA A 179 -18.29 -7.45 9.47
CA ALA A 179 -19.69 -7.06 9.68
C ALA A 179 -20.08 -5.75 8.98
N LEU A 180 -19.08 -4.88 8.75
CA LEU A 180 -19.19 -3.62 8.03
C LEU A 180 -18.26 -3.70 6.81
N ARG A 181 -18.75 -3.26 5.66
CA ARG A 181 -18.01 -3.31 4.38
C ARG A 181 -18.04 -1.98 3.66
N LEU A 182 -16.91 -1.64 3.05
CA LEU A 182 -16.85 -0.57 2.08
C LEU A 182 -17.26 -1.11 0.70
N HIS A 183 -18.24 -0.47 0.07
CA HIS A 183 -18.68 -0.77 -1.28
C HIS A 183 -18.31 0.35 -2.24
N GLN A 184 -17.81 -0.03 -3.42
CA GLN A 184 -17.56 0.88 -4.53
C GLN A 184 -18.64 0.73 -5.59
N THR A 185 -19.19 1.86 -6.04
CA THR A 185 -20.14 1.91 -7.15
C THR A 185 -19.83 3.08 -8.08
N ALA A 186 -20.48 3.10 -9.25
CA ALA A 186 -20.18 4.02 -10.34
C ALA A 186 -18.73 3.87 -10.84
N GLY A 187 -18.18 4.93 -11.42
CA GLY A 187 -16.87 4.92 -12.05
C GLY A 187 -16.88 4.56 -13.54
N GLU A 188 -15.75 4.81 -14.16
CA GLU A 188 -15.51 4.72 -15.60
C GLU A 188 -14.21 3.96 -15.86
N SER A 189 -14.05 3.51 -17.11
CA SER A 189 -12.80 2.93 -17.59
C SER A 189 -11.67 3.96 -17.63
N PRO A 190 -10.40 3.55 -17.41
CA PRO A 190 -9.94 2.19 -17.20
C PRO A 190 -10.28 1.61 -15.82
N HIS A 191 -10.38 0.28 -15.76
CA HIS A 191 -10.55 -0.45 -14.50
C HIS A 191 -9.24 -1.10 -14.09
N TYR A 192 -9.01 -1.17 -12.78
CA TYR A 192 -7.92 -1.89 -12.16
C TYR A 192 -8.43 -3.22 -11.62
N THR A 193 -7.84 -4.30 -12.10
CA THR A 193 -8.06 -5.63 -11.55
C THR A 193 -6.95 -5.92 -10.56
N LEU A 194 -7.30 -6.17 -9.31
CA LEU A 194 -6.33 -6.58 -8.29
C LEU A 194 -5.62 -7.86 -8.78
N PRO A 195 -4.28 -7.88 -8.83
CA PRO A 195 -3.54 -9.03 -9.32
C PRO A 195 -3.38 -10.04 -8.19
N LEU A 196 -4.50 -10.61 -7.75
CA LEU A 196 -4.53 -11.81 -6.94
C LEU A 196 -5.46 -12.77 -7.65
N ALA A 197 -5.01 -14.00 -7.88
CA ALA A 197 -5.92 -15.01 -8.40
C ALA A 197 -7.09 -15.17 -7.42
N SER A 198 -8.30 -15.39 -7.97
CA SER A 198 -9.49 -15.61 -7.18
C SER A 198 -9.39 -16.94 -6.46
N PHE A 199 -8.77 -16.95 -5.28
CA PHE A 199 -8.67 -18.14 -4.46
C PHE A 199 -9.93 -18.32 -3.64
N PHE A 200 -10.37 -19.57 -3.54
CA PHE A 200 -11.40 -19.96 -2.60
C PHE A 200 -10.76 -20.02 -1.21
N TYR A 201 -10.89 -18.92 -0.48
CA TYR A 201 -10.56 -18.94 0.93
C TYR A 201 -11.61 -19.75 1.67
N ASN A 202 -11.17 -20.76 2.41
CA ASN A 202 -12.04 -21.53 3.28
C ASN A 202 -12.43 -20.67 4.48
N CYS A 203 -13.39 -19.80 4.26
CA CYS A 203 -14.02 -19.04 5.31
C CYS A 203 -14.93 -19.98 6.09
N LEU A 204 -14.58 -20.20 7.36
CA LEU A 204 -15.49 -20.87 8.27
C LEU A 204 -16.80 -20.09 8.26
N LYS A 205 -17.92 -20.82 8.24
CA LYS A 205 -19.25 -20.21 8.27
C LYS A 205 -19.33 -19.31 9.49
N GLU A 206 -19.34 -18.01 9.26
CA GLU A 206 -19.23 -17.05 10.34
C GLU A 206 -20.50 -17.08 11.20
N THR A 207 -20.31 -17.06 12.51
CA THR A 207 -21.41 -16.94 13.46
C THR A 207 -21.97 -15.52 13.37
N PRO A 208 -23.30 -15.35 13.27
CA PRO A 208 -23.92 -14.03 13.32
C PRO A 208 -23.42 -13.24 14.52
N ASN A 209 -23.08 -11.98 14.29
CA ASN A 209 -22.69 -11.08 15.35
C ASN A 209 -23.91 -10.27 15.83
N GLU A 210 -24.08 -10.13 17.14
CA GLU A 210 -25.18 -9.37 17.72
C GLU A 210 -24.72 -7.95 18.07
N LEU A 211 -25.39 -6.93 17.50
CA LEU A 211 -25.24 -5.53 17.83
C LEU A 211 -26.30 -5.13 18.88
N LYS A 212 -25.89 -5.11 20.14
CA LYS A 212 -26.77 -4.85 21.29
C LYS A 212 -27.16 -3.37 21.43
N PRO A 213 -28.23 -3.05 22.17
CA PRO A 213 -28.54 -1.69 22.58
C PRO A 213 -27.33 -0.96 23.20
N GLY A 214 -27.04 0.25 22.71
CA GLY A 214 -25.91 1.08 23.12
C GLY A 214 -24.54 0.62 22.60
N GLN A 215 -24.45 -0.51 21.88
CA GLN A 215 -23.19 -1.02 21.37
C GLN A 215 -22.76 -0.29 20.10
N THR A 216 -21.45 -0.12 19.94
CA THR A 216 -20.82 0.31 18.68
C THR A 216 -19.89 -0.77 18.19
N ILE A 217 -19.94 -1.08 16.90
CA ILE A 217 -18.94 -1.89 16.19
C ILE A 217 -18.12 -0.94 15.33
N THR A 218 -16.80 -1.12 15.35
CA THR A 218 -15.87 -0.31 14.55
C THR A 218 -14.97 -1.25 13.75
N ILE A 219 -14.86 -1.01 12.45
CA ILE A 219 -14.03 -1.81 11.53
C ILE A 219 -13.14 -0.90 10.71
N GLN A 220 -11.89 -1.29 10.59
CA GLN A 220 -10.91 -0.67 9.71
C GLN A 220 -10.74 -1.54 8.47
N GLN A 221 -10.97 -0.98 7.29
CA GLN A 221 -10.86 -1.70 6.03
C GLN A 221 -9.95 -0.93 5.07
N TYR A 222 -9.14 -1.69 4.36
CA TYR A 222 -8.39 -1.19 3.21
C TYR A 222 -9.08 -1.64 1.94
N GLU A 223 -9.36 -0.71 1.03
CA GLU A 223 -10.14 -0.97 -0.17
C GLU A 223 -9.41 -0.41 -1.42
N PRO A 224 -9.07 -1.27 -2.41
CA PRO A 224 -8.47 -0.84 -3.67
C PRO A 224 -9.43 0.00 -4.52
N LEU A 225 -9.03 1.17 -5.01
CA LEU A 225 -9.81 1.90 -6.02
C LEU A 225 -9.67 1.22 -7.39
N THR A 226 -10.76 0.62 -7.86
CA THR A 226 -10.78 -0.23 -9.05
C THR A 226 -11.31 0.46 -10.31
N SER A 227 -11.85 1.68 -10.19
CA SER A 227 -12.43 2.41 -11.32
C SER A 227 -12.01 3.89 -11.28
N THR A 228 -12.02 4.55 -12.43
CA THR A 228 -11.70 5.97 -12.56
C THR A 228 -12.95 6.85 -12.58
N GLY A 229 -12.79 8.17 -12.60
CA GLY A 229 -13.93 9.09 -12.71
C GLY A 229 -14.63 9.35 -11.39
N HIS A 230 -15.96 9.54 -11.44
CA HIS A 230 -16.78 9.72 -10.25
C HIS A 230 -17.12 8.35 -9.63
N VAL A 231 -16.47 8.05 -8.52
CA VAL A 231 -16.69 6.81 -7.74
C VAL A 231 -17.43 7.15 -6.47
N THR A 232 -18.39 6.31 -6.09
CA THR A 232 -19.09 6.42 -4.81
C THR A 232 -18.63 5.32 -3.87
N LEU A 233 -18.08 5.72 -2.73
CA LEU A 233 -17.76 4.85 -1.61
C LEU A 233 -18.93 4.85 -0.64
N SER A 234 -19.43 3.68 -0.25
CA SER A 234 -20.57 3.55 0.68
C SER A 234 -20.26 2.50 1.74
N ALA A 235 -20.45 2.83 3.01
CA ALA A 235 -20.30 1.85 4.09
C ALA A 235 -21.63 1.13 4.34
N GLN A 236 -21.60 -0.20 4.32
CA GLN A 236 -22.79 -1.04 4.41
C GLN A 236 -22.61 -2.16 5.43
N ALA A 237 -23.72 -2.75 5.86
CA ALA A 237 -23.78 -3.93 6.70
C ALA A 237 -24.95 -4.81 6.27
N THR A 238 -24.81 -6.13 6.41
CA THR A 238 -25.90 -7.07 6.10
C THR A 238 -26.58 -7.49 7.40
N PHE A 239 -27.85 -7.14 7.55
CA PHE A 239 -28.66 -7.52 8.69
C PHE A 239 -29.29 -8.90 8.48
N LEU A 240 -29.40 -9.68 9.57
CA LEU A 240 -29.94 -11.04 9.57
C LEU A 240 -31.21 -11.14 10.41
N LYS A 241 -32.11 -12.04 10.01
CA LYS A 241 -33.28 -12.41 10.80
C LYS A 241 -32.89 -13.36 11.94
N PRO A 242 -33.62 -13.37 13.07
CA PRO A 242 -33.54 -14.46 14.04
C PRO A 242 -33.83 -15.80 13.36
N GLY A 243 -32.93 -16.78 13.52
CA GLY A 243 -33.02 -18.07 12.82
C GLY A 243 -32.31 -18.11 11.46
N GLY A 244 -31.71 -17.00 11.03
CA GLY A 244 -30.91 -16.89 9.80
C GLY A 244 -31.65 -16.28 8.62
N GLY A 245 -30.88 -15.99 7.56
CA GLY A 245 -31.36 -15.32 6.35
C GLY A 245 -31.23 -13.79 6.42
N ILE A 246 -31.07 -13.18 5.25
CA ILE A 246 -30.90 -11.73 5.11
C ILE A 246 -32.24 -11.02 5.35
N MET A 247 -32.22 -9.91 6.09
CA MET A 247 -33.35 -8.99 6.20
C MET A 247 -33.05 -7.68 5.48
N THR A 248 -34.12 -6.98 5.09
CA THR A 248 -34.05 -5.58 4.64
C THR A 248 -33.33 -4.75 5.69
N SER A 249 -32.33 -3.97 5.27
CA SER A 249 -31.55 -3.16 6.21
C SER A 249 -32.43 -2.05 6.77
N PRO A 250 -32.40 -1.78 8.09
CA PRO A 250 -33.04 -0.58 8.63
C PRO A 250 -32.43 0.73 8.12
N LEU A 251 -31.26 0.66 7.45
CA LEU A 251 -30.55 1.76 6.81
C LEU A 251 -30.69 1.78 5.27
N ASP A 252 -31.56 0.95 4.69
CA ASP A 252 -31.73 0.91 3.23
C ASP A 252 -32.10 2.30 2.68
N GLY A 253 -31.39 2.71 1.62
CA GLY A 253 -31.49 4.04 1.01
C GLY A 253 -30.81 5.18 1.79
N HIS A 254 -30.24 4.91 2.96
CA HIS A 254 -29.68 5.93 3.85
C HIS A 254 -28.22 5.68 4.23
N TRP A 255 -27.56 4.67 3.65
CA TRP A 255 -26.16 4.36 3.89
C TRP A 255 -25.24 5.57 3.70
N PRO A 256 -24.29 5.84 4.63
CA PRO A 256 -23.40 6.96 4.49
C PRO A 256 -22.50 6.73 3.28
N SER A 257 -22.48 7.70 2.38
CA SER A 257 -21.84 7.59 1.08
C SER A 257 -21.02 8.83 0.77
N LEU A 258 -19.85 8.63 0.16
CA LEU A 258 -18.92 9.68 -0.22
C LEU A 258 -18.64 9.58 -1.71
N GLN A 259 -18.87 10.67 -2.44
CA GLN A 259 -18.46 10.78 -3.84
C GLN A 259 -17.03 11.29 -3.91
N ILE A 260 -16.18 10.57 -4.65
CA ILE A 260 -14.78 10.91 -4.86
C ILE A 260 -14.48 10.98 -6.36
N GLN A 261 -13.47 11.77 -6.70
CA GLN A 261 -12.91 11.83 -8.05
C GLN A 261 -11.62 11.01 -8.09
N VAL A 262 -11.59 9.97 -8.93
CA VAL A 262 -10.45 9.07 -9.09
C VAL A 262 -9.74 9.35 -10.42
N ALA A 263 -8.47 9.76 -10.35
CA ALA A 263 -7.64 9.99 -11.53
C ALA A 263 -7.18 8.67 -12.15
N SER A 264 -7.10 8.59 -13.47
CA SER A 264 -6.58 7.42 -14.18
C SER A 264 -5.06 7.25 -14.08
N LYS A 265 -4.35 8.30 -13.66
CA LYS A 265 -2.88 8.33 -13.61
C LYS A 265 -2.39 8.30 -12.17
N ILE A 266 -1.47 7.39 -11.90
CA ILE A 266 -0.77 7.28 -10.62
C ILE A 266 0.27 8.42 -10.50
N PRO A 267 0.25 9.21 -9.41
CA PRO A 267 1.30 10.17 -9.10
C PRO A 267 2.64 9.48 -8.84
N SER A 268 3.75 10.05 -9.33
CA SER A 268 5.07 9.42 -9.22
C SER A 268 5.58 9.30 -7.78
N ASP A 269 5.14 10.18 -6.89
CA ASP A 269 5.44 10.20 -5.45
C ASP A 269 4.58 9.21 -4.64
N ARG A 270 3.61 8.57 -5.28
CA ARG A 270 2.71 7.57 -4.67
C ARG A 270 2.98 6.15 -5.15
N LEU A 271 4.12 5.94 -5.81
CA LEU A 271 4.62 4.63 -6.19
C LEU A 271 5.50 4.05 -5.08
N LEU A 272 5.26 2.79 -4.75
CA LEU A 272 6.16 1.97 -3.94
C LEU A 272 7.05 1.14 -4.89
N SER A 273 8.14 0.55 -4.40
CA SER A 273 8.85 -0.49 -5.15
C SER A 273 9.15 -1.71 -4.29
N LEU A 274 9.20 -2.88 -4.93
CA LEU A 274 9.54 -4.16 -4.30
C LEU A 274 10.88 -4.64 -4.84
N HIS A 275 11.72 -5.15 -3.95
CA HIS A 275 13.01 -5.74 -4.28
C HIS A 275 13.14 -7.09 -3.59
N LEU A 276 13.31 -8.14 -4.38
CA LEU A 276 13.60 -9.47 -3.84
C LEU A 276 15.09 -9.56 -3.46
N ASN A 277 15.36 -9.90 -2.21
CA ASN A 277 16.71 -10.13 -1.70
C ASN A 277 16.75 -11.49 -0.98
N GLY A 278 17.12 -12.53 -1.72
CA GLY A 278 17.06 -13.90 -1.22
C GLY A 278 15.61 -14.32 -0.90
N SER A 279 15.36 -14.72 0.34
CA SER A 279 14.04 -15.10 0.86
C SER A 279 13.25 -13.93 1.45
N GLN A 280 13.69 -12.69 1.22
CA GLN A 280 13.05 -11.49 1.75
C GLN A 280 12.58 -10.58 0.62
N LEU A 281 11.39 -10.01 0.79
CA LEU A 281 10.85 -8.97 -0.07
C LEU A 281 10.99 -7.62 0.65
N LEU A 282 11.90 -6.79 0.15
CA LEU A 282 12.13 -5.44 0.63
C LEU A 282 11.13 -4.48 -0.03
N ILE A 283 10.44 -3.69 0.79
CA ILE A 283 9.48 -2.67 0.38
C ILE A 283 10.16 -1.32 0.48
N ASN A 284 10.40 -0.67 -0.65
CA ASN A 284 10.89 0.70 -0.69
C ASN A 284 9.69 1.65 -0.64
N ALA A 285 9.46 2.21 0.55
CA ALA A 285 8.42 3.19 0.82
C ALA A 285 8.99 4.32 1.70
N PRO A 286 8.38 5.52 1.69
CA PRO A 286 8.75 6.55 2.65
C PRO A 286 8.57 6.07 4.10
N SER A 287 9.47 6.46 5.01
CA SER A 287 9.49 5.93 6.39
C SER A 287 8.24 6.20 7.23
N ALA A 288 7.43 7.20 6.84
CA ALA A 288 6.17 7.53 7.51
C ALA A 288 4.98 6.67 7.05
N VAL A 289 5.19 5.77 6.09
CA VAL A 289 4.15 4.93 5.51
C VAL A 289 4.08 3.61 6.28
N HIS A 290 2.85 3.14 6.52
CA HIS A 290 2.57 1.84 7.11
C HIS A 290 2.13 0.88 6.01
N PRO A 291 3.05 0.07 5.46
CA PRO A 291 2.71 -0.83 4.38
C PRO A 291 1.81 -1.96 4.88
N VAL A 292 0.92 -2.37 3.98
CA VAL A 292 0.05 -3.51 4.14
C VAL A 292 0.23 -4.45 2.96
N TYR A 293 -0.08 -5.72 3.14
CA TYR A 293 0.02 -6.72 2.08
C TYR A 293 -1.15 -7.69 2.08
N GLN A 294 -1.37 -8.25 0.91
CA GLN A 294 -2.09 -9.50 0.71
C GLN A 294 -1.13 -10.46 0.03
N PHE A 295 -1.31 -11.75 0.28
CA PHE A 295 -0.55 -12.76 -0.45
C PHE A 295 -1.41 -13.95 -0.81
N SER A 296 -0.97 -14.65 -1.83
CA SER A 296 -1.44 -15.97 -2.18
C SER A 296 -0.26 -16.86 -2.54
N GLU A 297 -0.35 -18.11 -2.13
CA GLU A 297 0.63 -19.15 -2.42
C GLU A 297 -0.11 -20.39 -2.93
N MET A 298 0.44 -20.98 -3.98
CA MET A 298 -0.04 -22.20 -4.60
C MET A 298 1.14 -23.14 -4.81
N CYS A 299 0.91 -24.42 -4.61
CA CYS A 299 1.96 -25.43 -4.76
C CYS A 299 1.62 -26.38 -5.88
N ASP A 300 2.57 -26.60 -6.79
CA ASP A 300 2.36 -27.48 -7.93
C ASP A 300 1.90 -28.87 -7.47
N GLY A 301 0.80 -29.35 -8.05
CA GLY A 301 0.25 -30.67 -7.76
C GLY A 301 -0.60 -30.77 -6.49
N LEU A 302 -0.71 -29.70 -5.69
CA LEU A 302 -1.64 -29.63 -4.57
C LEU A 302 -2.76 -28.63 -4.88
N SER A 303 -4.02 -29.03 -4.67
CA SER A 303 -5.17 -28.12 -4.76
C SER A 303 -5.32 -27.22 -3.53
N VAL A 304 -4.26 -27.07 -2.73
CA VAL A 304 -4.24 -26.25 -1.52
C VAL A 304 -3.59 -24.92 -1.88
N ALA A 305 -4.41 -23.88 -1.95
CA ALA A 305 -3.93 -22.50 -1.96
C ALA A 305 -3.94 -21.98 -0.53
N SER A 306 -2.86 -21.30 -0.15
CA SER A 306 -2.77 -20.53 1.09
C SER A 306 -2.78 -19.04 0.73
N GLY A 307 -3.21 -18.19 1.66
CA GLY A 307 -3.18 -16.75 1.44
C GLY A 307 -4.03 -15.97 2.42
N THR A 308 -3.98 -14.67 2.29
CA THR A 308 -4.71 -13.73 3.14
C THR A 308 -5.67 -12.90 2.29
N PRO A 309 -6.99 -13.10 2.43
CA PRO A 309 -7.95 -12.29 1.68
C PRO A 309 -8.10 -10.86 2.22
N SER A 310 -7.63 -10.58 3.45
CA SER A 310 -7.56 -9.22 3.99
C SER A 310 -6.15 -8.64 3.91
N TRP A 311 -6.10 -7.31 3.80
CA TRP A 311 -4.87 -6.55 3.96
C TRP A 311 -4.33 -6.69 5.38
N MET A 312 -3.10 -7.18 5.49
CA MET A 312 -2.39 -7.34 6.74
C MET A 312 -1.34 -6.24 6.90
N SER A 313 -1.24 -5.68 8.11
CA SER A 313 -0.21 -4.69 8.44
C SER A 313 1.16 -5.31 8.52
N ILE A 314 2.17 -4.58 8.05
CA ILE A 314 3.58 -4.94 8.17
C ILE A 314 4.24 -3.94 9.11
N SER A 315 4.81 -4.44 10.20
CA SER A 315 5.56 -3.62 11.16
C SER A 315 6.92 -3.17 10.64
N THR A 316 7.42 -3.81 9.57
CA THR A 316 8.71 -3.50 8.96
C THR A 316 8.57 -3.33 7.45
N HIS A 317 9.60 -2.77 6.80
CA HIS A 317 9.66 -2.67 5.34
C HIS A 317 10.18 -3.97 4.69
N MET A 318 10.11 -5.09 5.39
CA MET A 318 10.60 -6.39 4.94
C MET A 318 9.54 -7.46 5.20
N LEU A 319 9.31 -8.30 4.20
CA LEU A 319 8.48 -9.50 4.34
C LEU A 319 9.39 -10.73 4.20
N ASN A 320 9.37 -11.61 5.20
CA ASN A 320 10.01 -12.92 5.10
C ASN A 320 9.09 -13.85 4.32
N LEU A 321 9.58 -14.39 3.20
CA LEU A 321 8.81 -15.32 2.37
C LEU A 321 8.74 -16.71 3.01
N SER A 322 9.76 -17.10 3.78
CA SER A 322 9.92 -18.44 4.36
C SER A 322 8.91 -18.82 5.44
N ASP A 323 8.31 -17.82 6.10
CA ASP A 323 7.41 -18.08 7.23
C ASP A 323 6.01 -18.52 6.75
N ASN A 324 5.69 -18.27 5.47
CA ASN A 324 4.37 -18.55 4.90
C ASN A 324 4.32 -19.86 4.09
N THR A 325 5.45 -20.40 3.63
CA THR A 325 5.51 -21.58 2.75
C THR A 325 5.43 -22.93 3.49
N ALA A 326 4.77 -22.96 4.65
CA ALA A 326 4.70 -24.13 5.52
C ALA A 326 4.00 -25.32 4.81
N GLY A 327 4.79 -26.18 4.18
CA GLY A 327 4.34 -27.41 3.52
C GLY A 327 4.70 -27.55 2.05
N CYS A 328 5.30 -26.53 1.42
CA CYS A 328 5.63 -26.58 0.00
C CYS A 328 7.13 -26.52 -0.26
N PRO A 329 7.71 -27.54 -0.93
CA PRO A 329 9.09 -27.47 -1.36
C PRO A 329 9.30 -26.26 -2.28
N GLU A 330 10.32 -25.44 -2.05
CA GLU A 330 10.58 -24.16 -2.75
C GLU A 330 10.52 -24.27 -4.29
N LYS A 331 10.84 -25.44 -4.86
CA LYS A 331 10.83 -25.68 -6.31
C LYS A 331 9.43 -25.78 -6.94
N HIS A 332 8.39 -25.86 -6.12
CA HIS A 332 7.00 -26.05 -6.54
C HIS A 332 6.08 -24.95 -6.03
N ALA A 333 6.62 -23.96 -5.31
CA ALA A 333 5.84 -22.85 -4.78
C ALA A 333 5.72 -21.73 -5.82
N HIS A 334 4.49 -21.37 -6.14
CA HIS A 334 4.13 -20.14 -6.83
C HIS A 334 3.52 -19.20 -5.81
N TRP A 335 4.12 -18.04 -5.62
CA TRP A 335 3.57 -17.04 -4.71
C TRP A 335 3.37 -15.71 -5.43
N GLN A 336 2.42 -14.96 -4.92
CA GLN A 336 2.07 -13.63 -5.38
C GLN A 336 1.81 -12.78 -4.15
N TYR A 337 2.58 -11.71 -4.02
CA TYR A 337 2.41 -10.69 -2.98
C TYR A 337 1.93 -9.42 -3.65
N VAL A 338 0.94 -8.82 -3.03
CA VAL A 338 0.46 -7.49 -3.38
C VAL A 338 0.67 -6.60 -2.17
N VAL A 339 1.39 -5.51 -2.37
CA VAL A 339 1.79 -4.59 -1.30
C VAL A 339 1.30 -3.20 -1.64
N SER A 340 0.83 -2.48 -0.63
CA SER A 340 0.46 -1.08 -0.77
C SER A 340 0.49 -0.38 0.58
N ALA A 341 -0.02 0.84 0.62
CA ALA A 341 -0.34 1.56 1.84
C ALA A 341 -1.45 2.57 1.55
N ALA A 342 -2.09 3.10 2.59
CA ALA A 342 -3.12 4.11 2.42
C ALA A 342 -2.61 5.32 1.61
N GLY A 343 -3.24 5.61 0.48
CA GLY A 343 -2.83 6.70 -0.41
C GLY A 343 -1.67 6.38 -1.36
N TYR A 344 -1.28 5.11 -1.48
CA TYR A 344 -0.24 4.64 -2.39
C TYR A 344 -0.79 3.64 -3.39
N ALA A 345 -0.12 3.54 -4.54
CA ALA A 345 -0.44 2.55 -5.55
C ALA A 345 -0.21 1.14 -5.00
N ILE A 346 -1.06 0.23 -5.43
CA ILE A 346 -0.89 -1.19 -5.21
C ILE A 346 0.16 -1.71 -6.20
N ILE A 347 1.15 -2.43 -5.69
CA ILE A 347 2.20 -3.06 -6.48
C ILE A 347 2.27 -4.55 -6.19
N GLU A 348 2.77 -5.30 -7.15
CA GLU A 348 2.79 -6.76 -7.12
C GLU A 348 4.22 -7.28 -7.27
N GLN A 349 4.52 -8.38 -6.58
CA GLN A 349 5.65 -9.25 -6.87
C GLN A 349 5.16 -10.70 -6.94
N LYS A 350 5.59 -11.43 -7.96
CA LYS A 350 5.29 -12.85 -8.14
C LYS A 350 6.56 -13.70 -8.27
N TYR A 351 6.45 -14.98 -7.95
CA TYR A 351 7.48 -15.99 -8.18
C TYR A 351 6.85 -17.31 -8.64
N PRO A 352 7.48 -18.04 -9.57
CA PRO A 352 8.61 -17.61 -10.38
C PRO A 352 8.22 -16.39 -11.24
N VAL A 353 9.22 -15.57 -11.59
CA VAL A 353 8.98 -14.43 -12.48
C VAL A 353 8.73 -14.98 -13.88
N GLN A 354 7.46 -14.96 -14.31
CA GLN A 354 7.05 -15.33 -15.67
C GLN A 354 7.40 -14.26 -16.70
#